data_AF-A0A0D8BUW2-F1
#
_entry.id   AF-A0A0D8BUW2-F1
#
_cell.length_a   1.000
_cell.length_b   1.000
_cell.length_c   1.000
_cell.angle_alpha   90.00
_cell.angle_beta   90.00
_cell.angle_gamma   90.00
#
_symmetry.space_group_name_H-M   'P 1'
#
loop_
_entity.id
_entity.type
_entity.pdbx_description
1 polymer ?
#
loop_
_entity_poly.entity_id
_entity_poly.type
_entity_poly.pdbx_seq_one_letter_code
_entity_poly.pdbx_strand_id
1 'polypeptide(L)' 'MAKDVLCEVRNCHYWAEGNRCSAESIYVVSHAGKMASDSTETDCKTFVPAHEA' A
#
# COMPACT_ATOMS: atom_id res chain seq x y z
N MET A 1 -4.30 -12.12 10.01
CA MET A 1 -4.03 -10.68 10.14
C MET A 1 -2.85 -10.40 9.23
N ALA A 2 -2.95 -9.49 8.26
CA ALA A 2 -1.82 -9.14 7.39
C ALA A 2 -0.72 -8.55 8.29
N LYS A 3 0.39 -9.28 8.47
CA LYS A 3 1.34 -8.98 9.54
C LYS A 3 2.35 -7.90 9.20
N ASP A 4 2.43 -7.44 7.95
CA ASP A 4 3.59 -6.68 7.50
C ASP A 4 3.20 -5.57 6.50
N VAL A 5 2.35 -4.62 6.91
CA VAL A 5 2.23 -3.35 6.16
C VAL A 5 3.54 -2.58 6.39
N LEU A 6 4.21 -2.24 5.30
CA LEU A 6 5.48 -1.53 5.33
C LEU A 6 5.31 -0.08 4.91
N CYS A 7 6.02 0.80 5.62
CA CYS A 7 6.16 2.21 5.28
C CYS A 7 7.66 2.44 4.97
N GLU A 8 8.00 2.50 3.68
CA GLU A 8 9.40 2.57 3.21
C GLU A 8 10.04 3.94 3.49
N VAL A 9 9.22 4.99 3.56
CA VAL A 9 9.67 6.37 3.76
C VAL A 9 9.52 6.79 5.22
N ARG A 10 10.62 7.28 5.81
CA ARG A 10 10.69 7.66 7.24
C ARG A 10 9.91 8.93 7.60
N ASN A 11 9.49 9.71 6.60
CA ASN A 11 8.65 10.88 6.77
C ASN A 11 7.15 10.54 6.74
N CYS A 12 6.77 9.28 6.59
CA CYS A 12 5.38 8.86 6.78
C CYS A 12 4.99 9.04 8.25
N HIS A 13 3.83 9.65 8.51
CA HIS A 13 3.30 9.85 9.86
C HIS A 13 3.18 8.56 10.67
N TYR A 14 2.89 7.44 10.00
CA TYR A 14 2.74 6.12 10.61
C TYR A 14 3.99 5.24 10.49
N TRP A 15 5.14 5.81 10.13
CA TRP A 15 6.37 5.05 10.08
C TRP A 15 6.78 4.58 11.48
N ALA A 16 7.15 3.32 11.60
CA ALA A 16 7.71 2.72 12.79
C ALA A 16 9.05 2.03 12.47
N GLU A 17 9.83 1.76 13.51
CA GLU A 17 11.15 1.15 13.38
C GLU A 17 11.11 -0.14 12.54
N GLY A 18 12.10 -0.29 11.66
CA GLY A 18 12.19 -1.44 10.75
C GLY A 18 11.26 -1.35 9.53
N ASN A 19 10.90 -0.13 9.09
CA ASN A 19 9.97 0.13 7.97
C ASN A 19 8.57 -0.43 8.19
N ARG A 20 8.20 -0.68 9.45
CA ARG A 20 6.85 -1.11 9.79
C ARG A 20 5.91 0.08 9.68
N CYS A 21 4.68 -0.17 9.26
CA CYS A 21 3.64 0.85 9.31
C CYS A 21 2.71 0.60 10.51
N SER A 22 2.55 1.61 11.37
CA SER A 22 1.71 1.55 12.58
C SER A 22 0.27 2.02 12.35
N ALA A 23 -0.14 2.23 11.10
CA ALA A 23 -1.49 2.66 10.76
C ALA A 23 -2.53 1.57 11.08
N GLU A 24 -3.68 1.98 11.63
CA GLU A 24 -4.80 1.06 11.91
C GLU A 24 -5.48 0.56 10.62
N SER A 25 -5.42 1.37 9.56
CA SER A 25 -5.93 1.03 8.24
C SER A 25 -5.10 1.70 7.15
N ILE A 26 -5.13 1.13 5.95
CA ILE A 26 -4.53 1.70 4.75
C ILE A 26 -5.63 2.03 3.73
N TYR A 27 -5.43 3.11 2.98
CA TYR A 27 -6.30 3.48 1.88
C TYR A 27 -5.47 3.56 0.60
N VAL A 28 -5.82 2.71 -0.36
CA VAL A 28 -5.12 2.60 -1.65
C VAL A 28 -5.99 3.26 -2.72
N VAL A 29 -5.41 4.16 -3.49
CA VAL A 29 -6.07 4.89 -4.58
C VAL A 29 -5.39 4.60 -5.90
N SER A 30 -6.13 4.63 -7.01
CA SER A 30 -5.52 4.68 -8.35
C SER A 30 -5.35 6.15 -8.76
N HIS A 31 -4.19 6.46 -9.35
CA HIS A 31 -3.94 7.75 -9.99
C HIS A 31 -4.64 7.89 -11.37
N ALA A 32 -5.16 6.79 -11.93
CA ALA A 32 -5.77 6.76 -13.27
C ALA A 32 -7.30 6.64 -13.27
N GLY A 33 -7.94 6.21 -12.17
CA GLY A 33 -9.39 6.07 -12.12
C GLY A 33 -9.94 5.37 -10.87
N LYS A 34 -11.10 4.71 -11.01
CA LYS A 34 -11.76 3.98 -9.91
C LYS A 34 -11.30 2.52 -9.78
N MET A 35 -10.52 2.02 -10.73
CA MET A 35 -9.97 0.67 -10.75
C MET A 35 -8.54 0.76 -11.26
N ALA A 36 -7.61 0.06 -10.59
CA ALA A 36 -6.24 -0.06 -11.04
C ALA A 36 -6.03 -1.34 -11.83
N SER A 37 -5.27 -1.25 -12.92
CA SER A 37 -4.89 -2.41 -13.74
C SER A 37 -3.58 -3.04 -13.29
N ASP A 38 -2.71 -2.26 -12.63
CA ASP A 38 -1.43 -2.71 -12.10
C ASP A 38 -0.98 -1.89 -10.88
N SER A 39 0.15 -2.27 -10.29
CA SER A 39 0.68 -1.64 -9.07
C SER A 39 1.24 -0.22 -9.30
N THR A 40 1.62 0.14 -10.52
CA THR A 40 2.16 1.48 -10.85
C THR A 40 1.09 2.56 -10.74
N GLU A 41 -0.18 2.17 -10.88
CA GLU A 41 -1.30 3.09 -10.69
C GLU A 41 -1.60 3.40 -9.22
N THR A 42 -1.14 2.60 -8.26
CA THR A 42 -1.55 2.71 -6.84
C THR A 42 -0.44 2.94 -5.84
N ASP A 43 0.82 2.84 -6.28
CA ASP A 43 2.03 2.81 -5.44
C ASP A 43 2.06 1.69 -4.38
N CYS A 44 1.06 0.79 -4.37
CA CYS A 44 0.98 -0.35 -3.47
C CYS A 44 1.71 -1.54 -4.11
N LYS A 45 2.93 -1.83 -3.65
CA LYS A 45 3.78 -2.92 -4.19
C LYS A 45 3.14 -4.31 -4.10
N THR A 46 2.19 -4.51 -3.19
CA THR A 46 1.46 -5.78 -3.02
C THR A 46 0.10 -5.78 -3.72
N PHE A 47 -0.21 -4.76 -4.52
CA PHE A 47 -1.43 -4.73 -5.31
C PHE A 47 -1.39 -5.84 -6.37
N VAL A 48 -2.44 -6.65 -6.40
CA VAL A 48 -2.70 -7.66 -7.43
C VAL A 48 -4.09 -7.39 -8.01
N PRO A 49 -4.24 -7.26 -9.34
CA PRO A 49 -5.53 -7.07 -9.98
C PRO A 49 -6.50 -8.21 -9.65
N ALA A 50 -7.80 -7.91 -9.56
CA ALA A 50 -8.82 -8.90 -9.16
C ALA A 50 -8.94 -10.12 -10.11
N HIS A 51 -8.44 -10.01 -11.35
CA HIS A 51 -8.43 -11.12 -12.31
C HIS A 51 -7.17 -12.00 -12.21
N GLU A 52 -6.22 -11.65 -11.34
CA GLU A 52 -4.94 -12.33 -11.14
C GLU A 52 -4.74 -12.81 -9.68
N ALA A 53 -5.68 -12.52 -8.78
CA ALA A 53 -5.61 -12.81 -7.34
C ALA A 53 -6.21 -14.17 -6.94
#